data_AF-A0A8C3YPC6-F1
#
_entry.id   AF-A0A8C3YPC6-F1
#
_cell.length_a   1.000
_cell.length_b   1.000
_cell.length_c   1.000
_cell.angle_alpha   90.00
_cell.angle_beta   90.00
_cell.angle_gamma   90.00
#
_symmetry.space_group_name_H-M   'P 1'
#
loop_
_entity.id
_entity.type
_entity.pdbx_description
1 polymer ?
#
loop_
_entity_poly.entity_id
_entity_poly.type
_entity_poly.pdbx_seq_one_letter_code
_entity_poly.pdbx_strand_id
1 'polypeptide(L)'
;MVELQQLQVQEAVDSMVKNLERGNIQKMQGLMFLCSVGCCEDNQASTQQVHQCIERCHAPLAQAQALVMSEFEKFQDCSSNLPVI
;
A
#
# COMPACT_ATOMS: atom_id res chain seq x y z
N MET A 1 15.44 13.95 26.43
CA MET A 1 14.05 14.44 26.30
C MET A 1 13.61 14.39 24.83
N VAL A 2 14.33 15.06 23.92
CA VAL A 2 14.06 15.02 22.46
C VAL A 2 14.09 13.60 21.88
N GLU A 3 15.07 12.77 22.25
CA GLU A 3 15.17 11.37 21.77
C GLU A 3 13.97 10.50 22.19
N LEU A 4 13.43 10.70 23.40
CA LEU A 4 12.25 9.96 23.86
C LEU A 4 11.00 10.35 23.06
N GLN A 5 10.87 11.64 22.73
CA GLN A 5 9.78 12.13 21.88
C GLN A 5 9.90 11.62 20.44
N GLN A 6 11.10 11.56 19.88
CA GLN A 6 11.35 10.96 18.57
C GLN A 6 10.98 9.47 18.54
N LEU A 7 11.34 8.72 19.58
CA LEU A 7 11.01 7.30 19.68
C LEU A 7 9.49 7.07 19.71
N GLN A 8 8.76 7.88 20.49
CA GLN A 8 7.29 7.79 20.56
C GLN A 8 6.62 8.09 19.21
N VAL A 9 7.12 9.07 18.47
CA VAL A 9 6.62 9.39 17.12
C VAL A 9 6.89 8.21 16.18
N GLN A 10 8.09 7.62 16.22
CA GLN A 10 8.42 6.46 15.38
C GLN A 10 7.51 5.26 15.69
N GLU A 11 7.28 4.94 16.96
CA GLU A 11 6.40 3.84 17.36
C GLU A 11 4.94 4.07 16.91
N ALA A 12 4.46 5.31 16.99
CA ALA A 12 3.13 5.67 16.51
C ALA A 12 3.00 5.52 14.98
N VAL A 13 4.02 5.96 14.23
CA VAL A 13 4.10 5.79 12.77
C VAL A 13 4.12 4.30 12.41
N ASP A 14 4.96 3.50 13.05
CA ASP A 14 5.05 2.06 12.80
C ASP A 14 3.73 1.33 13.08
N SER A 15 3.05 1.71 14.17
CA SER A 15 1.73 1.19 14.52
C SER A 15 0.69 1.54 13.45
N MET A 16 0.71 2.78 12.96
CA MET A 16 -0.17 3.24 11.89
C MET A 16 0.07 2.44 10.58
N VAL A 17 1.33 2.27 10.16
CA VAL A 17 1.69 1.45 8.98
C VAL A 17 1.12 0.03 9.13
N LYS A 18 1.37 -0.62 10.27
CA LYS A 18 0.92 -2.00 10.52
C LYS A 18 -0.60 -2.12 10.49
N ASN A 19 -1.32 -1.15 11.03
CA ASN A 19 -2.78 -1.14 11.03
C ASN A 19 -3.35 -0.91 9.62
N LEU A 20 -2.73 -0.02 8.85
CA LEU A 20 -3.11 0.22 7.46
C LEU A 20 -2.90 -1.04 6.60
N GLU A 21 -1.74 -1.68 6.73
CA GLU A 21 -1.38 -2.89 5.98
C GLU A 21 -2.37 -4.02 6.28
N ARG A 22 -2.58 -4.33 7.56
CA ARG A 22 -3.50 -5.39 8.00
C ARG A 22 -4.96 -5.06 7.69
N GLY A 23 -5.35 -3.81 7.90
CA GLY A 23 -6.75 -3.38 7.80
C GLY A 23 -7.25 -3.22 6.37
N ASN A 24 -6.35 -2.86 5.44
CA ASN A 24 -6.70 -2.43 4.09
C ASN A 24 -5.90 -3.17 3.02
N ILE A 25 -4.56 -3.07 3.03
CA ILE A 25 -3.72 -3.59 1.94
C ILE A 25 -3.84 -5.10 1.79
N GLN A 26 -3.85 -5.86 2.89
CA GLN A 26 -4.04 -7.31 2.85
C GLN A 26 -5.41 -7.71 2.27
N LYS A 27 -6.47 -6.96 2.58
CA LYS A 27 -7.80 -7.21 2.00
C LYS A 27 -7.81 -6.89 0.51
N MET A 28 -7.17 -5.80 0.11
CA MET A 28 -7.03 -5.43 -1.30
C MET A 28 -6.21 -6.46 -2.08
N GLN A 29 -5.14 -6.98 -1.50
CA GLN A 29 -4.37 -8.10 -2.06
C GLN A 29 -5.27 -9.33 -2.27
N GLY A 30 -6.07 -9.70 -1.27
CA GLY A 30 -7.01 -10.81 -1.38
C GLY A 30 -8.00 -10.63 -2.54
N LEU A 31 -8.60 -9.45 -2.67
CA LEU A 31 -9.51 -9.12 -3.78
C LEU A 31 -8.81 -9.13 -5.14
N MET A 32 -7.60 -8.59 -5.20
CA MET A 32 -6.76 -8.59 -6.41
C MET A 32 -6.49 -10.03 -6.86
N PHE A 33 -6.07 -10.92 -5.94
CA PHE A 33 -5.83 -12.32 -6.28
C PHE A 33 -7.09 -13.05 -6.74
N LEU A 34 -8.23 -12.83 -6.07
CA LEU A 34 -9.51 -13.42 -6.49
C LEU A 34 -9.93 -12.96 -7.90
N CYS A 35 -9.74 -11.67 -8.20
CA CYS A 35 -9.96 -11.12 -9.54
C CYS A 35 -9.06 -11.80 -10.57
N SER A 36 -7.75 -11.91 -10.28
CA SER A 36 -6.78 -12.55 -11.17
C SER A 36 -7.07 -14.03 -11.41
N VAL A 37 -7.56 -14.76 -10.39
CA VAL A 37 -8.05 -16.14 -10.57
C VAL A 37 -9.21 -16.18 -11.55
N GLY A 38 -10.21 -15.31 -11.39
CA GLY A 38 -11.34 -15.22 -12.31
C GLY A 38 -10.92 -14.91 -13.76
N CYS A 39 -9.88 -14.09 -13.96
CA CYS A 39 -9.31 -13.84 -15.28
C CYS A 39 -8.72 -15.12 -15.91
N CYS A 40 -8.14 -16.02 -15.12
CA CYS A 40 -7.51 -17.25 -15.60
C CYS A 40 -8.51 -18.38 -15.86
N GLU A 41 -9.71 -18.32 -15.29
CA GLU A 41 -10.77 -19.31 -15.49
C GLU A 41 -11.51 -19.15 -16.83
N ASP A 42 -11.37 -18.00 -17.50
CA ASP A 42 -11.95 -17.76 -18.83
C ASP A 42 -11.19 -18.51 -19.93
N ASN A 43 -11.61 -19.76 -20.18
CA ASN A 43 -11.05 -20.62 -21.21
C ASN A 43 -11.31 -20.14 -22.65
N GLN A 44 -12.15 -19.12 -22.86
CA GLN A 44 -12.41 -18.53 -24.18
C GLN A 44 -11.52 -17.34 -24.48
N ALA A 45 -10.90 -16.75 -23.45
CA ALA A 45 -9.98 -15.64 -23.60
C ALA A 45 -8.64 -16.11 -24.19
N SER A 46 -8.10 -15.31 -25.11
CA SER A 46 -6.70 -15.47 -25.52
C SER A 46 -5.76 -15.14 -24.37
N THR A 47 -4.54 -15.67 -24.43
CA THR A 47 -3.47 -15.36 -23.46
C THR A 47 -3.29 -13.85 -23.26
N GLN A 48 -3.33 -13.05 -24.33
CA GLN A 48 -3.17 -11.59 -24.22
C GLN A 48 -4.32 -10.93 -23.45
N GLN A 49 -5.56 -11.39 -23.65
CA GLN A 49 -6.72 -10.88 -22.94
C GLN A 49 -6.66 -11.21 -21.44
N VAL A 50 -6.21 -12.42 -21.10
CA VAL A 50 -6.00 -12.82 -19.70
C VAL A 50 -4.95 -11.93 -19.02
N HIS A 51 -3.81 -11.67 -19.67
CA HIS A 51 -2.78 -10.77 -19.11
C HIS A 51 -3.32 -9.35 -18.89
N GLN A 52 -4.05 -8.78 -19.86
CA GLN A 52 -4.68 -7.47 -19.71
C GLN A 52 -5.75 -7.44 -18.61
N CYS A 53 -6.45 -8.55 -18.38
CA CYS A 53 -7.40 -8.68 -17.26
C CYS A 53 -6.65 -8.63 -15.91
N ILE A 54 -5.57 -9.40 -15.77
CA ILE A 54 -4.74 -9.45 -14.56
C ILE A 54 -4.13 -8.07 -14.27
N GLU A 55 -3.59 -7.37 -15.27
CA GLU A 55 -3.06 -6.00 -15.09
C GLU A 55 -4.12 -5.05 -14.51
N ARG A 56 -5.38 -5.16 -14.97
CA ARG A 56 -6.50 -4.38 -14.44
C ARG A 56 -6.84 -4.76 -13.00
N CYS A 57 -6.74 -6.03 -12.62
CA CYS A 57 -6.93 -6.47 -11.24
C CYS A 57 -5.86 -5.91 -10.29
N HIS A 58 -4.63 -5.73 -10.78
CA HIS A 58 -3.50 -5.24 -9.98
C HIS A 58 -3.50 -3.71 -9.81
N ALA A 59 -4.03 -2.97 -10.79
CA ALA A 59 -3.96 -1.50 -10.81
C ALA A 59 -4.49 -0.81 -9.53
N PRO A 60 -5.64 -1.19 -8.94
CA PRO A 60 -6.14 -0.54 -7.73
C PRO A 60 -5.22 -0.72 -6.52
N LEU A 61 -4.62 -1.91 -6.36
CA LEU A 61 -3.68 -2.17 -5.27
C LEU A 61 -2.40 -1.34 -5.44
N ALA A 62 -1.85 -1.30 -6.66
CA ALA A 62 -0.68 -0.50 -6.95
C ALA A 62 -0.90 1.00 -6.70
N GLN A 63 -2.08 1.53 -7.07
CA GLN A 63 -2.46 2.92 -6.78
C GLN A 63 -2.54 3.20 -5.28
N ALA A 64 -3.17 2.30 -4.51
CA ALA A 64 -3.26 2.44 -3.07
C ALA A 64 -1.88 2.39 -2.41
N GLN A 65 -1.02 1.46 -2.82
CA GLN A 65 0.35 1.37 -2.32
C GLN A 65 1.16 2.64 -2.64
N ALA A 66 1.06 3.17 -3.86
CA ALA A 66 1.74 4.41 -4.26
C ALA A 66 1.27 5.61 -3.44
N LEU A 67 -0.04 5.74 -3.22
CA LEU A 67 -0.59 6.80 -2.37
C LEU A 67 -0.02 6.71 -0.96
N VAL A 68 -0.08 5.53 -0.35
CA VAL A 68 0.41 5.28 1.00
C VAL A 68 1.88 5.64 1.12
N MET A 69 2.73 5.16 0.19
CA MET A 69 4.14 5.52 0.17
C MET A 69 4.35 7.03 0.07
N SER A 70 3.64 7.72 -0.84
CA SER A 70 3.78 9.17 -0.99
C SER A 70 3.39 9.96 0.26
N GLU A 71 2.38 9.50 1.01
CA GLU A 71 1.95 10.15 2.24
C GLU A 71 2.95 9.90 3.38
N PHE A 72 3.53 8.70 3.46
CA PHE A 72 4.60 8.40 4.41
C PHE A 72 5.90 9.15 4.13
N GLU A 73 6.25 9.35 2.86
CA GLU A 73 7.40 10.17 2.46
C GLU A 73 7.19 11.63 2.86
N LYS A 74 6.02 12.22 2.58
CA LYS A 74 5.67 13.57 3.03
C LYS A 74 5.73 13.73 4.54
N PHE A 75 5.21 12.74 5.28
CA PHE A 75 5.23 12.76 6.74
C PHE A 75 6.66 12.74 7.30
N GLN A 76 7.54 11.92 6.72
CA GLN A 76 8.95 11.86 7.11
C GLN A 76 9.69 13.16 6.79
N ASP A 77 9.43 13.76 5.61
CA ASP A 77 10.06 15.03 5.21
C ASP A 77 9.64 16.21 6.09
N CYS A 78 8.38 16.25 6.55
CA CYS A 78 7.95 17.24 7.54
C CYS A 78 8.56 16.99 8.93
N SER A 79 8.79 15.72 9.31
CA SER A 79 9.37 15.39 10.62
C SER A 79 10.89 15.61 10.68
N SER A 80 11.61 15.54 9.56
CA SER A 80 13.05 15.82 9.47
C SER A 80 13.37 17.32 9.42
N ASN A 81 12.41 18.16 9.04
CA ASN A 81 12.58 19.61 8.84
C ASN A 81 12.05 20.49 9.99
N LEU A 82 11.90 19.97 11.23
CA LEU A 82 11.62 20.86 12.36
C LEU A 82 12.85 21.74 12.65
N PRO A 83 12.74 23.09 12.64
CA PRO A 83 13.79 23.93 13.18
C PRO A 83 13.90 23.61 14.67
N VAL A 84 15.08 23.15 15.06
CA VAL A 84 15.47 23.12 16.47
C VAL A 84 15.51 24.59 16.92
N ILE A 85 14.43 25.03 17.56
CA ILE A 85 14.38 26.32 18.28
C ILE A 85 14.90 26.08 19.69
#